data_AF-A0A060ZHK1-F1
#
_entry.id   AF-A0A060ZHK1-F1
#
_cell.length_a   1.000
_cell.length_b   1.000
_cell.length_c   1.000
_cell.angle_alpha   90.00
_cell.angle_beta   90.00
_cell.angle_gamma   90.00
#
_symmetry.space_group_name_H-M   'P 1'
#
loop_
_entity.id
_entity.type
_entity.pdbx_description
1 polymer ?
#
loop_
_entity_poly.entity_id
_entity_poly.type
_entity_poly.pdbx_seq_one_letter_code
_entity_poly.pdbx_strand_id
1 'polypeptide(L)'
;MLVYGVYSAGSTPLDLFKFYVEDLKARYHDEKRIIKDILKDKNFLVEVNTSFEDFGSVISSDKRAMTLDAGNIKLAFNSLLEKAEAREREREKEEARKMKRKEATFKSMLKQATPALEPEATWEGVRERFLKESAFEDVTLESERKRIFKDFMHVLEVRFI
;
A
#
# COMPACT_ATOMS: atom_id res chain seq x y z
N MET A 1 33.84 -16.19 -11.47
CA MET A 1 34.10 -15.77 -12.86
C MET A 1 33.52 -14.37 -13.01
N LEU A 2 34.39 -13.36 -13.05
CA LEU A 2 33.97 -11.99 -13.37
C LEU A 2 33.64 -11.97 -14.87
N VAL A 3 32.47 -11.43 -15.23
CA VAL A 3 32.15 -11.13 -16.62
C VAL A 3 32.99 -9.92 -17.00
N TYR A 4 34.23 -10.18 -17.45
CA TYR A 4 35.01 -9.16 -18.13
C TYR A 4 34.29 -8.84 -19.43
N GLY A 5 33.59 -7.71 -19.49
CA GLY A 5 33.26 -7.07 -20.76
C GLY A 5 34.54 -7.03 -21.58
N VAL A 6 34.53 -7.68 -22.75
CA VAL A 6 35.73 -7.87 -23.56
C VAL A 6 36.22 -6.49 -24.00
N TYR A 7 37.26 -5.98 -23.34
CA TYR A 7 38.00 -4.83 -23.82
C TYR A 7 38.70 -5.23 -25.13
N SER A 8 38.06 -4.95 -26.26
CA SER A 8 38.63 -5.22 -27.59
C SER A 8 39.17 -3.95 -28.22
N ALA A 9 40.21 -4.06 -29.04
CA ALA A 9 40.69 -2.97 -29.88
C ALA A 9 39.55 -2.48 -30.79
N GLY A 10 38.97 -1.33 -30.47
CA GLY A 10 37.81 -0.76 -31.18
C GLY A 10 36.71 -0.18 -30.27
N SER A 11 36.75 -0.40 -28.95
CA SER A 11 35.75 0.19 -28.04
C SER A 11 35.86 1.71 -27.99
N THR A 12 34.72 2.39 -28.17
CA THR A 12 34.65 3.85 -28.04
C THR A 12 34.62 4.26 -26.56
N PRO A 13 34.93 5.53 -26.22
CA PRO A 13 34.75 6.03 -24.85
C PRO A 13 33.33 5.83 -24.30
N LEU A 14 32.31 5.87 -25.17
CA LEU A 14 30.93 5.60 -24.80
C LEU A 14 30.71 4.13 -24.42
N ASP A 15 31.34 3.20 -25.13
CA ASP A 15 31.23 1.76 -24.83
C ASP A 15 31.87 1.44 -23.48
N LEU A 16 33.03 2.04 -23.18
CA LEU A 16 33.67 1.90 -21.86
C LEU A 16 32.77 2.42 -20.73
N PHE A 17 32.10 3.55 -20.93
CA PHE A 17 31.15 4.07 -19.96
C PHE A 17 29.96 3.12 -19.76
N LYS A 18 29.40 2.58 -20.85
CA LYS A 18 28.28 1.63 -20.78
C LYS A 18 28.66 0.36 -20.01
N PHE A 19 29.82 -0.23 -20.29
CA PHE A 19 30.30 -1.41 -19.58
C PHE A 19 30.48 -1.13 -18.08
N TYR A 20 31.09 0.01 -17.74
CA TYR A 20 31.24 0.39 -16.35
C TYR A 20 29.91 0.57 -15.62
N VAL A 21 28.91 1.18 -16.28
CA VAL A 21 27.55 1.32 -15.74
C VAL A 21 26.87 -0.04 -15.57
N GLU A 22 27.06 -0.96 -16.50
CA GLU A 22 26.53 -2.32 -16.42
C GLU A 22 27.14 -3.10 -15.25
N ASP A 23 28.46 -3.04 -15.07
CA ASP A 23 29.17 -3.64 -13.94
C ASP A 23 28.71 -3.06 -12.59
N LEU A 24 28.50 -1.73 -12.54
CA LEU A 24 27.93 -1.07 -11.35
C LEU A 24 26.53 -1.60 -11.03
N LYS A 25 25.67 -1.75 -12.05
CA LYS A 25 24.31 -2.30 -11.88
C LYS A 25 24.34 -3.74 -11.43
N ALA A 26 25.18 -4.58 -12.03
CA ALA A 26 25.34 -5.98 -11.66
C ALA A 26 25.76 -6.11 -10.20
N ARG A 27 26.78 -5.37 -9.77
CA ARG A 27 27.22 -5.32 -8.36
C ARG A 27 26.09 -4.87 -7.43
N TYR A 28 25.38 -3.80 -7.77
CA TYR A 28 24.24 -3.36 -6.96
C TYR A 28 23.17 -4.44 -6.84
N HIS A 29 22.86 -5.17 -7.93
CA HIS A 29 21.88 -6.25 -7.90
C HIS A 29 22.31 -7.41 -6.99
N ASP A 30 23.57 -7.82 -7.07
CA ASP A 30 24.13 -8.88 -6.22
C ASP A 30 24.14 -8.48 -4.75
N GLU A 31 24.61 -7.27 -4.43
CA GLU A 31 24.63 -6.74 -3.07
C GLU A 31 23.21 -6.55 -2.52
N LYS A 32 22.27 -6.07 -3.33
CA LYS A 32 20.85 -5.96 -2.94
C LYS A 32 20.23 -7.31 -2.63
N ARG A 33 20.65 -8.39 -3.30
CA ARG A 33 20.21 -9.76 -2.97
C ARG A 33 20.73 -10.16 -1.59
N ILE A 34 22.02 -9.95 -1.32
CA ILE A 34 22.63 -10.25 -0.01
C ILE A 34 21.91 -9.49 1.10
N ILE A 35 21.63 -8.20 0.90
CA ILE A 35 20.86 -7.37 1.86
C ILE A 35 19.50 -8.01 2.14
N LYS A 36 18.74 -8.40 1.11
CA LYS A 36 17.43 -9.04 1.30
C LYS A 36 17.53 -10.37 2.04
N ASP A 37 18.57 -11.16 1.78
CA ASP A 37 18.79 -12.43 2.48
C ASP A 37 19.10 -12.20 3.96
N ILE A 38 19.92 -11.20 4.30
CA ILE A 38 20.18 -10.80 5.69
C ILE A 38 18.86 -10.42 6.39
N LEU A 39 18.06 -9.54 5.79
CA LEU A 39 16.80 -9.11 6.38
C LEU A 39 15.85 -10.29 6.61
N LYS A 40 15.78 -11.22 5.65
CA LYS A 40 14.96 -12.44 5.77
C LYS A 40 15.44 -13.33 6.92
N ASP A 41 16.74 -13.60 7.00
CA ASP A 41 17.33 -14.44 8.04
C ASP A 41 17.16 -13.84 9.44
N LYS A 42 17.17 -12.50 9.53
CA LYS A 42 16.96 -11.73 10.76
C LYS A 42 15.47 -11.48 11.07
N ASN A 43 14.57 -11.94 10.20
CA ASN A 43 13.13 -11.67 10.26
C ASN A 43 12.81 -10.16 10.40
N PHE A 44 13.57 -9.32 9.71
CA PHE A 44 13.40 -7.88 9.72
C PHE A 44 12.62 -7.42 8.49
N LEU A 45 11.47 -6.80 8.72
CA LEU A 45 10.65 -6.21 7.68
C LEU A 45 10.84 -4.69 7.66
N VAL A 46 11.14 -4.14 6.48
CA VAL A 46 11.13 -2.69 6.27
C VAL A 46 9.69 -2.21 6.13
N GLU A 47 9.28 -1.34 7.06
CA GLU A 47 7.99 -0.67 7.16
C GLU A 47 8.17 0.85 6.98
N VAL A 48 7.07 1.59 6.84
CA VAL A 48 7.09 3.04 6.56
C VAL A 48 7.76 3.88 7.65
N ASN A 49 7.80 3.38 8.88
CA ASN A 49 8.42 4.03 10.03
C ASN A 49 9.83 3.50 10.34
N THR A 50 10.35 2.55 9.54
CA THR A 50 11.68 1.99 9.76
C THR A 50 12.74 3.05 9.51
N SER A 51 13.62 3.27 10.49
CA SER A 51 14.73 4.21 10.34
C SER A 51 15.92 3.55 9.60
N PHE A 52 16.78 4.39 9.00
CA PHE A 52 18.02 3.88 8.40
C PHE A 52 18.98 3.32 9.46
N GLU A 53 18.93 3.84 10.69
CA GLU A 53 19.76 3.35 11.80
C GLU A 53 19.38 1.92 12.19
N ASP A 54 18.09 1.64 12.38
CA ASP A 54 17.60 0.30 12.70
C ASP A 54 17.96 -0.70 11.60
N PHE A 55 17.73 -0.30 10.35
CA PHE A 55 18.11 -1.08 9.18
C PHE A 55 19.62 -1.35 9.13
N GLY A 56 20.44 -0.32 9.32
CA GLY A 56 21.89 -0.41 9.31
C GLY A 56 22.43 -1.29 10.44
N SER A 57 21.84 -1.22 11.63
CA SER A 57 22.16 -2.08 12.77
C SER A 57 21.90 -3.56 12.45
N VAL A 58 20.75 -3.88 11.85
CA VAL A 58 20.43 -5.25 11.43
C VAL A 58 21.43 -5.76 10.38
N ILE A 59 21.71 -4.95 9.34
CA ILE A 59 22.65 -5.34 8.28
C ILE A 59 24.06 -5.54 8.84
N SER A 60 24.59 -4.59 9.60
CA SER A 60 25.95 -4.65 10.15
C SER A 60 26.16 -5.78 11.17
N SER A 61 25.09 -6.30 11.77
CA SER A 61 25.15 -7.49 12.64
C SER A 61 25.44 -8.81 11.90
N ASP A 62 25.41 -8.81 10.56
CA ASP A 62 25.66 -9.99 9.74
C ASP A 62 27.02 -9.89 9.04
N LYS A 63 27.82 -10.96 9.13
CA LYS A 63 29.16 -11.02 8.51
C LYS A 63 29.15 -10.78 6.99
N ARG A 64 28.04 -11.08 6.31
CA ARG A 64 27.88 -10.82 4.86
C ARG A 64 27.92 -9.33 4.53
N ALA A 65 27.65 -8.45 5.50
CA ALA A 65 27.69 -7.01 5.30
C ALA A 65 29.12 -6.47 5.08
N MET A 66 30.17 -7.21 5.46
CA MET A 66 31.56 -6.78 5.30
C MET A 66 31.96 -6.51 3.84
N THR A 67 31.25 -7.09 2.87
CA THR A 67 31.54 -6.94 1.43
C THR A 67 30.57 -5.99 0.73
N LEU A 68 29.64 -5.37 1.46
CA LEU A 68 28.63 -4.50 0.88
C LEU A 68 29.13 -3.06 0.84
N ASP A 69 28.85 -2.36 -0.26
CA ASP A 69 29.11 -0.93 -0.37
C ASP A 69 28.08 -0.13 0.45
N ALA A 70 28.54 0.87 1.20
CA ALA A 70 27.67 1.68 2.05
C ALA A 70 26.63 2.48 1.23
N GLY A 71 27.00 2.91 0.02
CA GLY A 71 26.08 3.55 -0.91
C GLY A 71 24.99 2.58 -1.37
N ASN A 72 25.36 1.34 -1.70
CA ASN A 72 24.41 0.29 -2.06
C ASN A 72 23.47 -0.12 -0.92
N ILE A 73 23.96 -0.15 0.33
CA ILE A 73 23.12 -0.34 1.53
C ILE A 73 22.06 0.76 1.61
N LYS A 74 22.47 2.02 1.45
CA LYS A 74 21.54 3.17 1.48
C LYS A 74 20.54 3.15 0.32
N LEU A 75 20.98 2.80 -0.90
CA LEU A 75 20.10 2.64 -2.06
C LEU A 75 19.10 1.50 -1.86
N ALA A 76 19.52 0.39 -1.27
CA ALA A 76 18.63 -0.73 -0.97
C ALA A 76 17.59 -0.34 0.08
N PHE A 77 17.98 0.36 1.15
CA PHE A 77 17.06 0.88 2.15
C PHE A 77 15.98 1.76 1.53
N ASN A 78 16.37 2.81 0.79
CA ASN A 78 15.44 3.73 0.14
C ASN A 78 14.46 2.99 -0.77
N SER A 79 14.95 2.03 -1.56
CA SER A 79 14.11 1.23 -2.46
C SER A 79 13.12 0.32 -1.71
N LEU A 80 13.50 -0.19 -0.53
CA LEU A 80 12.63 -1.02 0.30
C LEU A 80 11.58 -0.17 1.04
N LEU A 81 11.97 1.02 1.51
CA LEU A 81 11.08 1.98 2.15
C LEU A 81 10.02 2.49 1.17
N GLU A 82 10.42 2.89 -0.04
CA GLU A 82 9.48 3.28 -1.10
C GLU A 82 8.48 2.16 -1.42
N LYS A 83 8.95 0.90 -1.43
CA LYS A 83 8.07 -0.26 -1.59
C LYS A 83 7.14 -0.47 -0.39
N ALA A 84 7.57 -0.17 0.83
CA ALA A 84 6.71 -0.20 2.01
C ALA A 84 5.61 0.86 1.91
N GLU A 85 5.96 2.10 1.58
CA GLU A 85 5.00 3.19 1.39
C GLU A 85 4.01 2.91 0.26
N ALA A 86 4.48 2.38 -0.87
CA ALA A 86 3.59 2.04 -1.99
C ALA A 86 2.57 0.95 -1.60
N ARG A 87 3.00 -0.03 -0.79
CA ARG A 87 2.09 -1.06 -0.26
C ARG A 87 1.06 -0.46 0.70
N GLU A 88 1.46 0.47 1.55
CA GLU A 88 0.54 1.11 2.50
C GLU A 88 -0.49 1.99 1.78
N ARG A 89 -0.05 2.81 0.82
CA ARG A 89 -0.95 3.63 0.00
C ARG A 89 -1.99 2.80 -0.76
N GLU A 90 -1.60 1.63 -1.29
CA GLU A 90 -2.55 0.76 -1.98
C GLU A 90 -3.52 0.06 -1.01
N ARG A 91 -3.09 -0.26 0.21
CA ARG A 91 -3.98 -0.77 1.27
C ARG A 91 -5.04 0.25 1.65
N GLU A 92 -4.62 1.48 1.97
CA GLU A 92 -5.55 2.58 2.33
C GLU A 92 -6.58 2.81 1.21
N LYS A 93 -6.14 2.79 -0.04
CA LYS A 93 -6.99 2.97 -1.22
C LYS A 93 -7.96 1.80 -1.42
N GLU A 94 -7.53 0.57 -1.17
CA GLU A 94 -8.39 -0.61 -1.21
C GLU A 94 -9.46 -0.57 -0.11
N GLU A 95 -9.07 -0.19 1.11
CA GLU A 95 -9.98 -0.01 2.24
C GLU A 95 -10.99 1.10 1.96
N ALA A 96 -10.56 2.25 1.47
CA ALA A 96 -11.45 3.35 1.07
C ALA A 96 -12.43 2.92 -0.03
N ARG A 97 -11.98 2.15 -1.03
CA ARG A 97 -12.85 1.58 -2.07
C ARG A 97 -13.85 0.60 -1.49
N LYS A 98 -13.43 -0.28 -0.57
CA LYS A 98 -14.31 -1.24 0.11
C LYS A 98 -15.38 -0.53 0.93
N MET A 99 -15.00 0.51 1.68
CA MET A 99 -15.95 1.34 2.43
C MET A 99 -16.94 2.06 1.52
N LYS A 100 -16.47 2.66 0.42
CA LYS A 100 -17.35 3.31 -0.57
C LYS A 100 -18.36 2.33 -1.19
N ARG A 101 -17.96 1.09 -1.45
CA ARG A 101 -18.87 0.04 -1.95
C ARG A 101 -19.93 -0.32 -0.91
N LYS A 102 -19.54 -0.55 0.35
CA LYS A 102 -20.48 -0.82 1.43
C LYS A 102 -21.50 0.32 1.57
N GLU A 103 -21.04 1.57 1.54
CA GLU A 103 -21.91 2.73 1.57
C GLU A 103 -22.89 2.77 0.38
N ALA A 104 -22.41 2.50 -0.83
CA ALA A 104 -23.28 2.47 -2.01
C ALA A 104 -24.36 1.37 -1.91
N THR A 105 -24.00 0.18 -1.45
CA THR A 105 -24.94 -0.92 -1.22
C THR A 105 -25.96 -0.55 -0.13
N PHE A 106 -25.51 0.08 0.96
CA PHE A 106 -26.38 0.56 2.03
C PHE A 106 -27.39 1.61 1.52
N LYS A 107 -26.93 2.60 0.75
CA LYS A 107 -27.82 3.60 0.12
C LYS A 107 -28.81 2.95 -0.86
N SER A 108 -28.38 1.92 -1.59
CA SER A 108 -29.27 1.15 -2.47
C SER A 108 -30.36 0.42 -1.68
N MET A 109 -30.02 -0.19 -0.54
CA MET A 109 -30.98 -0.82 0.37
C MET A 109 -32.00 0.21 0.89
N LEU A 110 -31.55 1.37 1.36
CA LEU A 110 -32.45 2.46 1.79
C LEU A 110 -33.40 2.91 0.68
N LYS A 111 -32.89 3.03 -0.55
CA LYS A 111 -33.69 3.41 -1.72
C LYS A 111 -34.76 2.38 -2.07
N GLN A 112 -34.50 1.09 -1.82
CA GLN A 112 -35.42 -0.02 -2.12
C GLN A 112 -36.35 -0.36 -0.95
N ALA A 113 -36.28 0.42 0.14
CA ALA A 113 -37.12 0.21 1.31
C ALA A 113 -38.61 0.16 0.95
N THR A 114 -39.32 -0.82 1.53
CA THR A 114 -40.77 -0.97 1.38
C THR A 114 -41.43 -0.96 2.77
N PRO A 115 -42.33 0.00 3.08
CA PRO A 115 -42.71 1.18 2.29
C PRO A 115 -41.52 2.14 2.04
N ALA A 116 -41.62 3.01 1.04
CA ALA A 116 -40.59 4.01 0.77
C ALA A 116 -40.29 4.86 2.01
N LEU A 117 -39.08 5.39 2.12
CA LEU A 117 -38.73 6.31 3.19
C LEU A 117 -39.30 7.69 2.86
N GLU A 118 -40.06 8.25 3.80
CA GLU A 118 -40.56 9.63 3.74
C GLU A 118 -39.43 10.62 4.09
N PRO A 119 -39.40 11.84 3.54
CA PRO A 119 -38.35 12.83 3.81
C PRO A 119 -38.11 13.12 5.30
N GLU A 120 -39.17 13.04 6.13
CA GLU A 120 -39.13 13.31 7.57
C GLU A 120 -38.75 12.08 8.40
N ALA A 121 -38.43 10.94 7.77
CA ALA A 121 -38.09 9.71 8.46
C ALA A 121 -36.83 9.87 9.33
N THR A 122 -36.90 9.42 10.58
CA THR A 122 -35.76 9.38 11.50
C THR A 122 -35.07 8.03 11.45
N TRP A 123 -33.74 8.02 11.68
CA TRP A 123 -32.97 6.77 11.71
C TRP A 123 -33.53 5.77 12.73
N GLU A 124 -33.84 6.24 13.93
CA GLU A 124 -34.40 5.44 15.03
C GLU A 124 -35.75 4.81 14.64
N GLY A 125 -36.58 5.52 13.88
CA GLY A 125 -37.89 5.04 13.46
C GLY A 125 -37.85 3.99 12.35
N VAL A 126 -36.78 3.93 11.54
CA VAL A 126 -36.73 3.06 10.35
C VAL A 126 -35.66 1.96 10.42
N ARG A 127 -34.65 2.07 11.30
CA ARG A 127 -33.52 1.12 11.36
C ARG A 127 -33.95 -0.33 11.56
N GLU A 128 -35.02 -0.58 12.32
CA GLU A 128 -35.49 -1.93 12.63
C GLU A 128 -35.90 -2.71 11.37
N ARG A 129 -36.30 -1.99 10.32
CA ARG A 129 -36.71 -2.56 9.03
C ARG A 129 -35.56 -3.22 8.28
N PHE A 130 -34.32 -2.86 8.60
CA PHE A 130 -33.13 -3.26 7.85
C PHE A 130 -32.22 -4.23 8.62
N LEU A 131 -32.58 -4.64 9.85
CA LEU A 131 -31.69 -5.41 10.72
C LEU A 131 -31.20 -6.73 10.12
N LYS A 132 -31.98 -7.34 9.22
CA LYS A 132 -31.66 -8.62 8.55
C LYS A 132 -31.06 -8.44 7.16
N GLU A 133 -30.90 -7.21 6.71
CA GLU A 133 -30.34 -6.91 5.40
C GLU A 133 -28.81 -7.02 5.45
N SER A 134 -28.23 -7.77 4.52
CA SER A 134 -26.78 -7.94 4.45
C SER A 134 -26.04 -6.59 4.36
N ALA A 135 -26.60 -5.62 3.63
CA ALA A 135 -26.00 -4.29 3.51
C ALA A 135 -25.96 -3.52 4.85
N PHE A 136 -26.94 -3.77 5.73
CA PHE A 136 -26.98 -3.20 7.07
C PHE A 136 -25.94 -3.86 7.99
N GLU A 137 -25.84 -5.19 7.95
CA GLU A 137 -24.86 -5.96 8.72
C GLU A 137 -23.41 -5.65 8.31
N ASP A 138 -23.17 -5.43 7.01
CA ASP A 138 -21.84 -5.13 6.45
C ASP A 138 -21.22 -3.83 6.98
N VAL A 139 -22.05 -2.85 7.33
CA VAL A 139 -21.62 -1.61 7.99
C VAL A 139 -21.74 -1.82 9.49
N THR A 140 -20.65 -2.20 10.15
CA THR A 140 -20.69 -2.66 11.54
C THR A 140 -20.82 -1.54 12.57
N LEU A 141 -20.37 -0.33 12.24
CA LEU A 141 -20.44 0.83 13.14
C LEU A 141 -21.78 1.54 12.99
N GLU A 142 -22.53 1.65 14.10
CA GLU A 142 -23.82 2.35 14.12
C GLU A 142 -23.67 3.84 13.73
N SER A 143 -22.57 4.49 14.09
CA SER A 143 -22.26 5.87 13.69
C SER A 143 -22.17 6.01 12.17
N GLU A 144 -21.58 5.04 11.48
CA GLU A 144 -21.50 5.05 10.00
C GLU A 144 -22.86 4.81 9.37
N ARG A 145 -23.68 3.89 9.92
CA ARG A 145 -25.06 3.70 9.44
C ARG A 145 -25.86 4.99 9.53
N LYS A 146 -25.78 5.69 10.68
CA LYS A 146 -26.43 7.00 10.89
C LYS A 146 -25.94 8.05 9.91
N ARG A 147 -24.62 8.14 9.68
CA ARG A 147 -24.03 9.07 8.71
C ARG A 147 -24.55 8.80 7.31
N ILE A 148 -24.49 7.56 6.84
CA ILE A 148 -24.93 7.16 5.50
C ILE A 148 -26.42 7.43 5.30
N PHE A 149 -27.24 7.12 6.32
CA PHE A 149 -28.67 7.43 6.33
C PHE A 149 -28.91 8.93 6.20
N LYS A 150 -28.25 9.76 7.02
CA LYS A 150 -28.37 11.22 6.94
C LYS A 150 -27.99 11.76 5.56
N ASP A 151 -26.89 11.28 4.99
CA ASP A 151 -26.44 11.66 3.64
C ASP A 151 -27.49 11.25 2.58
N PHE A 152 -28.14 10.09 2.75
CA PHE A 152 -29.20 9.63 1.87
C PHE A 152 -30.47 10.51 2.00
N MET A 153 -30.90 10.81 3.21
CA MET A 153 -32.08 11.65 3.47
C MET A 153 -31.89 13.06 2.90
N HIS A 154 -30.70 13.65 3.02
CA HIS A 154 -30.41 14.95 2.42
C HIS A 154 -30.58 14.94 0.89
N VAL A 155 -30.12 13.88 0.21
CA VAL A 155 -30.33 13.72 -1.24
C VAL A 155 -31.80 13.47 -1.57
N LEU A 156 -32.54 12.78 -0.69
CA LEU A 156 -33.96 12.51 -0.86
C LEU A 156 -34.78 13.81 -0.77
N GLU A 157 -34.58 14.61 0.28
CA GLU A 157 -35.22 15.91 0.48
C GLU A 157 -35.04 16.83 -0.73
N VAL A 158 -33.81 16.96 -1.24
CA VAL A 158 -33.50 17.83 -2.40
C VAL A 158 -34.20 17.37 -3.68
N ARG A 159 -34.55 16.08 -3.82
CA ARG A 159 -35.27 15.57 -5.01
C ARG A 159 -36.76 15.86 -5.00
N PHE A 160 -37.33 16.16 -3.84
CA PHE A 160 -38.76 16.43 -3.68
C PHE A 160 -39.10 17.94 -3.65
N ILE A 161 -38.07 18.80 -3.77
CA ILE A 161 -38.18 20.25 -3.94
C ILE A 161 -37.96 20.57 -5.42
#